data_AF-A0A915J1G0-F1
#
_entry.id   AF-A0A915J1G0-F1
#
_cell.length_a   1.000
_cell.length_b   1.000
_cell.length_c   1.000
_cell.angle_alpha   90.00
_cell.angle_beta   90.00
_cell.angle_gamma   90.00
#
_symmetry.space_group_name_H-M   'P 1'
#
loop_
_entity.id
_entity.type
_entity.pdbx_description
1 polymer ?
#
loop_
_entity_poly.entity_id
_entity_poly.type
_entity_poly.pdbx_seq_one_letter_code
_entity_poly.pdbx_strand_id
1 'polypeptide(L)'
;MFPGHVISEIAEVPLVVGDKVEGLKRTKEAVAFLKEIKAWDDIEKVYKSKSIRPGKGKGRNRRYKKKKGPLFVYNQDNGIIRAFRNIPGVEFLHVERMNLLKLAPGGHLGRFCIWTEGAFKKLDDVYGTWKKSSTFKKNWNLPMPKMTNADLARILKSEEVRKALRAPK
;
A
#
# COMPACT_ATOMS: atom_id res chain seq x y z
N MET A 1 3.05 -12.13 2.27
CA MET A 1 1.65 -11.89 2.71
C MET A 1 1.62 -10.55 3.44
N PHE A 2 0.76 -9.62 3.04
CA PHE A 2 0.65 -8.29 3.68
C PHE A 2 0.23 -8.47 5.15
N PRO A 3 0.96 -7.93 6.15
CA PRO A 3 0.64 -8.18 7.55
C PRO A 3 -0.76 -7.69 7.89
N GLY A 4 -1.68 -8.62 8.13
CA GLY A 4 -2.99 -8.34 8.68
C GLY A 4 -4.04 -7.80 7.70
N HIS A 5 -3.79 -7.78 6.38
CA HIS A 5 -4.82 -7.47 5.38
C HIS A 5 -5.49 -8.74 4.83
N VAL A 6 -6.76 -8.63 4.42
CA VAL A 6 -7.50 -9.72 3.75
C VAL A 6 -7.53 -9.42 2.25
N ILE A 7 -6.65 -10.10 1.50
CA ILE A 7 -6.43 -9.83 0.07
C ILE A 7 -6.47 -11.10 -0.79
N SER A 8 -7.00 -12.21 -0.26
CA SER A 8 -7.00 -13.52 -0.92
C SER A 8 -7.79 -13.52 -2.24
N GLU A 9 -8.84 -12.71 -2.33
CA GLU A 9 -9.71 -12.66 -3.51
C GLU A 9 -9.36 -11.53 -4.48
N ILE A 10 -8.34 -10.73 -4.18
CA ILE A 10 -7.92 -9.62 -5.03
C ILE A 10 -7.15 -10.18 -6.23
N ALA A 11 -7.46 -9.67 -7.42
CA ALA A 11 -6.86 -10.15 -8.67
C ALA A 11 -5.35 -9.98 -8.69
N GLU A 12 -4.84 -8.80 -8.32
CA GLU A 12 -3.43 -8.46 -8.43
C GLU A 12 -2.95 -7.53 -7.31
N VAL A 13 -1.65 -7.59 -7.03
CA VAL A 13 -0.97 -6.63 -6.17
C VAL A 13 0.33 -6.20 -6.86
N PRO A 14 0.53 -4.91 -7.18
CA PRO A 14 -0.29 -3.75 -6.79
C PRO A 14 -1.64 -3.65 -7.53
N LEU A 15 -2.71 -3.25 -6.82
CA LEU A 15 -4.02 -3.02 -7.43
C LEU A 15 -4.08 -1.61 -8.03
N VAL A 16 -4.20 -1.53 -9.35
CA VAL A 16 -4.35 -0.27 -10.10
C VAL A 16 -5.76 -0.17 -10.67
N VAL A 17 -6.40 0.97 -10.47
CA VAL A 17 -7.80 1.22 -10.86
C VAL A 17 -7.88 2.46 -11.74
N GLY A 18 -8.83 2.50 -12.67
CA GLY A 18 -8.95 3.61 -13.60
C GLY A 18 -9.28 4.95 -12.91
N ASP A 19 -8.87 6.05 -13.52
CA ASP A 19 -8.99 7.41 -12.95
C ASP A 19 -10.45 7.86 -12.69
N LYS A 20 -11.43 7.15 -13.26
CA LYS A 20 -12.87 7.37 -12.98
C LYS A 20 -13.19 7.27 -11.48
N VAL A 21 -12.42 6.49 -10.72
CA VAL A 21 -12.59 6.35 -9.26
C VAL A 21 -12.32 7.67 -8.52
N GLU A 22 -11.45 8.53 -9.06
CA GLU A 22 -11.16 9.85 -8.47
C GLU A 22 -12.39 10.77 -8.46
N GLY A 23 -13.29 10.59 -9.43
CA GLY A 23 -14.49 11.39 -9.62
C GLY A 23 -15.73 10.90 -8.86
N LEU A 24 -15.63 9.82 -8.08
CA LEU A 24 -16.75 9.33 -7.27
C LEU A 24 -17.14 10.38 -6.21
N LYS A 25 -18.44 10.68 -6.09
CA LYS A 25 -18.94 11.73 -5.19
C LYS A 25 -19.72 11.15 -4.01
N ARG A 26 -20.37 10.00 -4.18
CA ARG A 26 -21.26 9.42 -3.17
C ARG A 26 -20.62 8.19 -2.52
N THR A 27 -20.76 8.06 -1.20
CA THR A 27 -20.24 6.91 -0.46
C THR A 27 -20.90 5.59 -0.87
N LYS A 28 -22.17 5.62 -1.31
CA LYS A 28 -22.85 4.42 -1.81
C LYS A 28 -22.15 3.83 -3.04
N GLU A 29 -21.71 4.68 -3.96
CA GLU A 29 -20.96 4.28 -5.16
C GLU A 29 -19.58 3.75 -4.77
N ALA A 30 -18.90 4.42 -3.83
CA ALA A 30 -17.62 3.96 -3.31
C ALA A 30 -17.69 2.56 -2.66
N VAL A 31 -18.76 2.27 -1.91
CA VAL A 31 -18.99 0.95 -1.32
C VAL A 31 -19.27 -0.11 -2.39
N ALA A 32 -20.04 0.22 -3.43
CA ALA A 32 -20.29 -0.69 -4.54
C ALA A 32 -18.97 -1.05 -5.26
N PHE A 33 -18.15 -0.03 -5.55
CA PHE A 33 -16.84 -0.20 -6.16
C PHE A 33 -15.91 -1.09 -5.32
N LEU A 34 -15.83 -0.88 -4.01
CA LEU A 34 -14.99 -1.69 -3.11
C LEU A 34 -15.41 -3.17 -3.07
N LYS A 35 -16.69 -3.46 -3.26
CA LYS A 35 -17.21 -4.84 -3.37
C LYS A 35 -16.86 -5.46 -4.71
N GLU A 36 -16.96 -4.69 -5.78
CA GLU A 36 -16.61 -5.13 -7.14
C GLU A 36 -15.13 -5.53 -7.24
N ILE A 37 -14.23 -4.74 -6.65
CA ILE A 37 -12.79 -5.06 -6.61
C ILE A 37 -12.40 -6.07 -5.52
N LYS A 38 -13.39 -6.64 -4.82
CA LYS A 38 -13.21 -7.62 -3.72
C LYS A 38 -12.31 -7.14 -2.58
N ALA A 39 -12.23 -5.82 -2.36
CA ALA A 39 -11.50 -5.21 -1.25
C ALA A 39 -12.37 -5.03 0.02
N TRP A 40 -13.65 -5.40 -0.06
CA TRP A 40 -14.62 -5.18 1.01
C TRP A 40 -14.30 -5.98 2.27
N ASP A 41 -13.78 -7.20 2.14
CA ASP A 41 -13.48 -8.06 3.30
C ASP A 41 -12.40 -7.47 4.22
N ASP A 42 -11.41 -6.78 3.65
CA ASP A 42 -10.41 -6.04 4.42
C ASP A 42 -11.07 -4.93 5.25
N ILE A 43 -12.06 -4.25 4.68
CA ILE A 43 -12.80 -3.18 5.34
C ILE A 43 -13.75 -3.75 6.40
N GLU A 44 -14.43 -4.85 6.11
CA GLU A 44 -15.33 -5.52 7.06
C GLU A 44 -14.57 -5.96 8.32
N LYS A 45 -13.34 -6.47 8.15
CA LYS A 45 -12.43 -6.74 9.27
C LYS A 45 -12.13 -5.49 10.09
N VAL A 46 -11.96 -4.32 9.45
CA VAL A 46 -11.77 -3.06 10.17
C VAL A 46 -13.04 -2.67 10.94
N TYR A 47 -14.23 -2.82 10.35
CA TYR A 47 -15.51 -2.60 11.05
C TYR A 47 -15.60 -3.45 12.33
N LYS A 48 -15.37 -4.76 12.22
CA LYS A 48 -15.39 -5.72 13.34
C LYS A 48 -14.31 -5.41 14.39
N SER A 49 -13.22 -4.74 14.01
CA SER A 49 -12.11 -4.42 14.93
C SER A 49 -12.34 -3.24 15.87
N LYS A 50 -13.38 -2.43 15.63
CA LYS A 50 -13.65 -1.23 16.43
C LYS A 50 -13.98 -1.63 17.87
N SER A 51 -13.13 -1.25 18.81
CA SER A 51 -13.28 -1.57 20.23
C SER A 51 -12.92 -0.39 21.11
N ILE A 52 -13.39 -0.41 22.36
CA ILE A 52 -13.03 0.62 23.34
C ILE A 52 -11.57 0.38 23.75
N ARG A 53 -10.75 1.43 23.69
CA ARG A 53 -9.33 1.41 24.06
C ARG A 53 -9.18 1.08 25.54
N PRO A 54 -8.38 0.11 25.97
CA PRO A 54 -8.18 -0.17 27.40
C PRO A 54 -7.45 0.99 28.12
N GLY A 55 -7.63 1.07 29.44
CA GLY A 55 -6.91 2.00 30.33
C GLY A 55 -7.34 3.48 30.26
N LYS A 56 -6.48 4.35 30.80
CA LYS A 56 -6.75 5.80 30.98
C LYS A 56 -6.91 6.58 29.67
N GLY A 57 -6.54 6.00 28.53
CA GLY A 57 -6.69 6.63 27.21
C GLY A 57 -8.15 6.93 26.85
N LYS A 58 -9.12 6.20 27.41
CA LYS A 58 -10.56 6.40 27.17
C LYS A 58 -11.02 7.80 27.53
N GLY A 59 -10.53 8.35 28.65
CA GLY A 59 -10.89 9.67 29.17
C GLY A 59 -10.12 10.83 28.51
N ARG A 60 -9.12 10.55 27.66
CA ARG A 60 -8.30 11.56 26.98
C ARG A 60 -8.63 11.67 25.49
N ASN A 61 -9.92 11.66 25.13
CA ASN A 61 -10.42 11.74 23.75
C ASN A 61 -9.89 10.67 22.77
N ARG A 62 -9.43 9.52 23.29
CA ARG A 62 -8.94 8.38 22.49
C ARG A 62 -9.71 7.10 22.81
N ARG A 63 -11.03 7.24 22.98
CA ARG A 63 -11.93 6.16 23.43
C ARG A 63 -11.92 4.92 22.54
N TYR A 64 -11.79 5.08 21.23
CA TYR A 64 -11.84 3.96 20.29
C TYR A 64 -10.46 3.58 19.73
N LYS A 65 -10.28 2.29 19.44
CA LYS A 65 -9.21 1.75 18.60
C LYS A 65 -9.83 0.98 17.43
N LYS A 66 -9.20 1.06 16.27
CA LYS A 66 -9.59 0.33 15.04
C LYS A 66 -8.32 -0.04 14.28
N LYS A 67 -8.37 -1.14 13.52
CA LYS A 67 -7.30 -1.53 12.60
C LYS A 67 -7.21 -0.55 11.43
N LYS A 68 -6.08 -0.58 10.72
CA LYS A 68 -5.88 0.16 9.47
C LYS A 68 -6.39 -0.70 8.32
N GLY A 69 -7.11 -0.09 7.38
CA GLY A 69 -7.59 -0.75 6.17
C GLY A 69 -6.80 -0.28 4.94
N PRO A 70 -7.39 -0.36 3.74
CA PRO A 70 -6.71 -0.04 2.51
C PRO A 70 -6.28 1.42 2.45
N LEU A 71 -5.16 1.67 1.77
CA LEU A 71 -4.64 2.99 1.48
C LEU A 71 -4.89 3.33 0.01
N PHE A 72 -5.68 4.36 -0.25
CA PHE A 72 -5.87 4.88 -1.61
C PHE A 72 -4.77 5.89 -1.95
N VAL A 73 -4.08 5.65 -3.05
CA VAL A 73 -3.10 6.59 -3.61
C VAL A 73 -3.67 7.23 -4.87
N TYR A 74 -3.83 8.54 -4.83
CA TYR A 74 -4.48 9.34 -5.86
C TYR A 74 -3.58 10.48 -6.34
N ASN A 75 -3.85 10.98 -7.55
CA ASN A 75 -3.16 12.12 -8.14
C ASN A 75 -4.00 13.40 -8.06
N GLN A 76 -5.30 13.33 -8.28
CA GLN A 76 -6.19 14.49 -8.17
C GLN A 76 -7.38 14.19 -7.26
N ASP A 77 -7.74 15.17 -6.42
CA ASP A 77 -8.96 15.04 -5.59
C ASP A 77 -10.16 15.64 -6.33
N ASN A 78 -10.83 14.81 -7.13
CA ASN A 78 -12.07 15.17 -7.83
C ASN A 78 -13.34 14.75 -7.08
N GLY A 79 -13.22 14.39 -5.79
CA GLY A 79 -14.33 13.90 -4.97
C GLY A 79 -14.00 12.63 -4.18
N ILE A 80 -12.92 11.93 -4.53
CA ILE A 80 -12.50 10.67 -3.90
C ILE A 80 -12.40 10.77 -2.38
N ILE A 81 -11.84 11.84 -1.83
CA ILE A 81 -11.73 11.98 -0.38
C ILE A 81 -13.12 12.06 0.24
N ARG A 82 -14.03 12.83 -0.38
CA ARG A 82 -15.40 13.01 0.13
C ARG A 82 -16.21 11.71 0.07
N ALA A 83 -16.09 10.96 -1.03
CA ALA A 83 -16.83 9.72 -1.22
C ALA A 83 -16.39 8.63 -0.23
N PHE A 84 -15.09 8.48 0.01
CA PHE A 84 -14.54 7.37 0.77
C PHE A 84 -14.23 7.70 2.25
N ARG A 85 -14.13 8.98 2.68
CA ARG A 85 -13.70 9.35 4.05
C ARG A 85 -14.53 8.77 5.19
N ASN A 86 -15.80 8.47 4.94
CA ASN A 86 -16.70 7.93 5.97
C ASN A 86 -16.55 6.41 6.14
N ILE A 87 -15.82 5.74 5.25
CA ILE A 87 -15.58 4.30 5.32
C ILE A 87 -14.47 4.03 6.35
N PRO A 88 -14.72 3.23 7.40
CA PRO A 88 -13.74 2.95 8.44
C PRO A 88 -12.48 2.27 7.90
N GLY A 89 -11.32 2.78 8.30
CA GLY A 89 -10.03 2.14 8.00
C GLY A 89 -9.40 2.59 6.70
N VAL A 90 -10.21 3.13 5.79
CA VAL A 90 -9.74 3.72 4.54
C VAL A 90 -8.94 4.98 4.85
N GLU A 91 -7.74 5.07 4.26
CA GLU A 91 -6.94 6.28 4.30
C GLU A 91 -6.53 6.68 2.88
N PHE A 92 -6.12 7.94 2.74
CA PHE A 92 -5.77 8.53 1.46
C PHE A 92 -4.36 9.10 1.51
N LEU A 93 -3.66 8.99 0.38
CA LEU A 93 -2.35 9.56 0.16
C LEU A 93 -2.27 10.17 -1.23
N HIS A 94 -1.74 11.37 -1.33
CA HIS A 94 -1.45 12.00 -2.61
C HIS A 94 -0.09 11.51 -3.09
N VAL A 95 0.05 11.14 -4.37
CA VAL A 95 1.27 10.55 -4.93
C VAL A 95 2.52 11.43 -4.73
N GLU A 96 2.39 12.76 -4.88
CA GLU A 96 3.51 13.68 -4.66
C GLU A 96 3.91 13.85 -3.19
N ARG A 97 2.96 13.61 -2.27
CA ARG A 97 3.10 13.89 -0.83
C ARG A 97 2.95 12.60 -0.04
N MET A 98 3.77 11.61 -0.39
CA MET A 98 3.76 10.32 0.28
C MET A 98 4.27 10.42 1.72
N ASN A 99 3.49 9.90 2.66
CA ASN A 99 3.78 9.95 4.08
C ASN A 99 4.06 8.54 4.60
N LEU A 100 5.24 8.35 5.18
CA LEU A 100 5.68 7.07 5.74
C LEU A 100 4.76 6.55 6.85
N LEU A 101 4.19 7.43 7.69
CA LEU A 101 3.29 7.04 8.78
C LEU A 101 1.98 6.40 8.26
N LYS A 102 1.58 6.75 7.04
CA LYS A 102 0.44 6.13 6.35
C LYS A 102 0.86 4.89 5.59
N LEU A 103 2.02 4.87 4.95
CA LEU A 103 2.50 3.70 4.21
C LEU A 103 2.87 2.53 5.13
N ALA A 104 3.54 2.81 6.25
CA ALA A 104 4.04 1.83 7.20
C ALA A 104 3.59 2.18 8.65
N PRO A 105 2.28 2.07 8.94
CA PRO A 105 1.77 2.41 10.27
C PRO A 105 2.36 1.49 11.34
N GLY A 106 2.96 2.09 12.38
CA GLY A 106 3.62 1.33 13.45
C GLY A 106 4.95 0.69 13.04
N GLY A 107 5.53 1.08 11.90
CA GLY A 107 6.82 0.55 11.42
C GLY A 107 6.71 -0.78 10.68
N HIS A 108 5.50 -1.29 10.44
CA HIS A 108 5.28 -2.50 9.66
C HIS A 108 5.20 -2.18 8.16
N LEU A 109 5.98 -2.90 7.35
CA LEU A 109 5.95 -2.80 5.88
C LEU A 109 4.79 -3.63 5.31
N GLY A 110 4.36 -3.29 4.09
CA GLY A 110 3.33 -4.03 3.37
C GLY A 110 1.92 -3.67 3.82
N ARG A 111 1.50 -2.43 3.54
CA ARG A 111 0.10 -2.02 3.63
C ARG A 111 -0.61 -2.26 2.31
N PHE A 112 -1.86 -2.73 2.35
CA PHE A 112 -2.65 -2.90 1.13
C PHE A 112 -2.95 -1.52 0.50
N CYS A 113 -2.38 -1.26 -0.67
CA CYS A 113 -2.47 0.01 -1.39
C CYS A 113 -3.27 -0.17 -2.68
N ILE A 114 -4.20 0.74 -2.92
CA ILE A 114 -5.02 0.83 -4.13
C ILE A 114 -4.59 2.10 -4.85
N TRP A 115 -4.11 1.95 -6.08
CA TRP A 115 -3.56 3.04 -6.88
C TRP A 115 -4.54 3.45 -7.95
N THR A 116 -4.73 4.75 -8.15
CA THR A 116 -5.32 5.26 -9.39
C THR A 116 -4.31 5.18 -10.52
N GLU A 117 -4.76 5.01 -11.75
CA GLU A 117 -3.90 4.92 -12.93
C GLU A 117 -2.98 6.15 -13.06
N GLY A 118 -3.53 7.36 -12.89
CA GLY A 118 -2.80 8.61 -12.91
C GLY A 118 -1.79 8.73 -11.77
N ALA A 119 -2.10 8.23 -10.57
CA ALA A 119 -1.12 8.17 -9.49
C ALA A 119 0.01 7.18 -9.80
N PHE A 120 -0.32 6.03 -10.38
CA PHE A 120 0.67 5.01 -10.70
C PHE A 120 1.66 5.49 -11.76
N LYS A 121 1.17 6.11 -12.84
CA LYS A 121 2.02 6.72 -13.89
C LYS A 121 2.94 7.81 -13.34
N LYS A 122 2.44 8.63 -12.41
CA LYS A 122 3.19 9.76 -11.84
C LYS A 122 4.31 9.34 -10.89
N LEU A 123 4.35 8.09 -10.41
CA LEU A 123 5.45 7.60 -9.57
C LEU A 123 6.81 7.70 -10.28
N ASP A 124 6.85 7.40 -11.58
CA ASP A 124 8.06 7.46 -12.39
C ASP A 124 8.58 8.89 -12.54
N ASP A 125 7.72 9.90 -12.52
CA ASP A 125 8.14 11.31 -12.51
C ASP A 125 8.62 11.73 -11.12
N VAL A 126 7.93 11.29 -10.07
CA VAL A 126 8.24 11.65 -8.67
C VAL A 126 9.57 11.05 -8.22
N TYR A 127 9.88 9.82 -8.62
CA TYR A 127 11.10 9.12 -8.20
C TYR A 127 12.08 8.91 -9.36
N GLY A 128 11.65 8.74 -10.60
CA GLY A 128 12.53 8.34 -11.68
C GLY A 128 12.77 6.83 -11.66
N THR A 129 13.82 6.41 -12.36
CA THR A 129 14.30 5.02 -12.46
C THR A 129 15.80 5.00 -12.17
N TRP A 130 16.42 3.83 -12.03
CA TRP A 130 17.89 3.76 -11.90
C TRP A 130 18.65 4.38 -13.09
N LYS A 131 18.00 4.53 -14.26
CA LYS A 131 18.59 5.13 -15.47
C LYS A 131 18.22 6.60 -15.67
N LYS A 132 17.06 7.04 -15.18
CA LYS A 132 16.51 8.38 -15.40
C LYS A 132 16.24 9.03 -14.05
N SER A 133 16.84 10.18 -13.79
CA SER A 133 16.61 10.92 -12.54
C SER A 133 15.16 11.40 -12.41
N SER A 134 14.72 11.62 -11.17
CA SER A 134 13.43 12.24 -10.87
C SER A 134 13.29 13.60 -11.54
N THR A 135 12.09 13.91 -12.06
CA THR A 135 11.75 15.26 -12.56
C THR A 135 11.25 16.16 -11.43
N PHE A 136 10.64 15.56 -10.40
CA PHE A 136 10.03 16.29 -9.29
C PHE A 136 11.02 16.60 -8.15
N LYS A 137 11.88 15.64 -7.81
CA LYS A 137 12.82 15.73 -6.68
C LYS A 137 14.20 16.07 -7.20
N LYS A 138 14.64 17.29 -6.88
CA LYS A 138 15.99 17.77 -7.21
C LYS A 138 17.05 16.89 -6.54
N ASN A 139 18.08 16.52 -7.31
CA ASN A 139 19.23 15.73 -6.86
C ASN A 139 18.84 14.40 -6.18
N TRP A 140 17.76 13.77 -6.63
CA TRP A 140 17.29 12.49 -6.10
C TRP A 140 17.43 11.37 -7.14
N ASN A 141 17.88 10.20 -6.69
CA ASN A 141 17.89 8.96 -7.48
C ASN A 141 17.50 7.77 -6.59
N LEU A 142 17.08 6.65 -7.19
CA LEU A 142 16.77 5.43 -6.46
C LEU A 142 18.01 4.89 -5.75
N PRO A 143 17.88 4.41 -4.49
CA PRO A 143 18.95 3.68 -3.83
C PRO A 143 19.40 2.47 -4.66
N MET A 144 20.72 2.29 -4.76
CA MET A 144 21.28 1.13 -5.44
C MET A 144 21.12 -0.13 -4.57
N PRO A 145 20.61 -1.24 -5.13
CA PRO A 145 20.53 -2.49 -4.38
C PRO A 145 21.93 -3.01 -4.07
N LYS A 146 22.16 -3.49 -2.85
CA LYS A 146 23.46 -4.05 -2.43
C LYS A 146 23.77 -5.40 -3.09
N MET A 147 22.74 -6.17 -3.42
CA MET A 147 22.83 -7.46 -4.10
C MET A 147 21.96 -7.39 -5.35
N THR A 148 22.46 -7.88 -6.48
CA THR A 148 21.69 -7.97 -7.73
C THR A 148 20.57 -9.01 -7.63
N ASN A 149 20.82 -10.12 -6.94
CA ASN A 149 19.83 -11.14 -6.59
C ASN A 149 19.93 -11.45 -5.09
N ALA A 150 18.82 -11.32 -4.37
CA ALA A 150 18.75 -11.60 -2.93
C ALA A 150 18.38 -13.07 -2.60
N ASP A 151 18.02 -13.88 -3.61
CA ASP A 151 17.69 -15.30 -3.41
C ASP A 151 18.97 -16.14 -3.27
N LEU A 152 19.47 -16.20 -2.03
CA LEU A 152 20.64 -16.97 -1.66
C LEU A 152 20.45 -18.47 -1.93
N ALA A 153 19.25 -19.00 -1.73
CA ALA A 153 18.98 -20.42 -1.90
C ALA A 153 19.14 -20.83 -3.37
N ARG A 154 18.68 -19.99 -4.30
CA ARG A 154 18.92 -20.18 -5.73
C ARG A 154 20.41 -20.08 -6.07
N ILE A 155 21.12 -19.10 -5.53
CA ILE A 155 22.56 -18.91 -5.79
C ILE A 155 23.35 -20.15 -5.32
N LEU A 156 23.08 -20.66 -4.12
CA LEU A 156 23.76 -21.85 -3.59
C LEU A 156 23.42 -23.14 -4.36
N LYS A 157 22.22 -23.21 -4.95
CA LYS A 157 21.78 -24.37 -5.75
C LYS A 157 22.19 -24.28 -7.22
N SER A 158 22.76 -23.17 -7.65
CA SER A 158 23.22 -22.98 -9.03
C SER A 158 24.32 -23.98 -9.39
N GLU A 159 24.35 -24.42 -10.64
CA GLU A 159 25.32 -25.41 -11.11
C GLU A 159 26.75 -24.88 -11.05
N GLU A 160 26.92 -23.59 -11.35
CA GLU A 160 28.20 -22.90 -11.32
C GLU A 160 28.82 -22.94 -9.93
N VAL A 161 28.01 -22.65 -8.90
CA VAL A 161 28.47 -22.71 -7.50
C VAL A 161 28.70 -24.16 -7.09
N ARG A 162 27.76 -25.07 -7.38
CA ARG A 162 27.87 -26.48 -6.99
C ARG A 162 29.09 -27.19 -7.60
N LYS A 163 29.44 -26.88 -8.84
CA LYS A 163 30.62 -27.44 -9.51
C LYS A 163 31.93 -26.99 -8.86
N ALA A 164 31.96 -25.81 -8.25
CA ALA A 164 33.13 -25.27 -7.58
C ALA A 164 33.24 -25.69 -6.09
N LEU A 165 32.18 -26.25 -5.50
CA LEU A 165 32.17 -26.69 -4.10
C LEU A 165 32.95 -28.00 -3.92
N ARG A 166 33.68 -28.09 -2.82
CA ARG A 166 34.32 -29.33 -2.38
C ARG A 166 33.27 -30.30 -1.85
N ALA A 167 33.55 -31.60 -1.91
CA ALA A 167 32.69 -32.61 -1.30
C ALA A 167 32.52 -32.31 0.21
N PRO A 168 31.30 -32.46 0.77
CA PRO A 168 31.08 -32.32 2.20
C PRO A 168 31.92 -33.36 2.96
N LYS A 169 32.50 -32.94 4.09
CA LYS A 169 33.21 -33.83 5.01
C LYS A 169 32.23 -34.60 5.88
#